data_AF-A0A9Q0U4M1-F1
#
_entry.id   AF-A0A9Q0U4M1-F1
#
_cell.length_a   1.000
_cell.length_b   1.000
_cell.length_c   1.000
_cell.angle_alpha   90.00
_cell.angle_beta   90.00
_cell.angle_gamma   90.00
#
_symmetry.space_group_name_H-M   'P 1'
#
loop_
_entity.id
_entity.type
_entity.pdbx_description
1 polymer ?
#
loop_
_entity_poly.entity_id
_entity_poly.type
_entity_poly.pdbx_seq_one_letter_code
_entity_poly.pdbx_strand_id
1 'polypeptide(L)'
;MTVRSRSVKNKKGKYSDNDTRLIRRESNQPIRKLSWLSLSKHEDGYRYIPQLGDEVVYLRQGHQEYIDLYSLREKGPWSLIKGHLGAVEICKVEDLDYAIVPGSGDSCCKITLRFVDPTSVAFGKAFKLTLPELIDFPDFVVEKTRYDASINRDWTSKDRCEVWWRNENGEGGEWWEGEIVSVQAKSVDFPDSPWERYEVIYTSDPTLHKHSPWELHDLGIPWEHPHIDFETTNRLLSLFTKLELSANKNQDSCGIQKLNEASHKWDFFNRFSVPLCPEIIQSRLENNYYRSLEAVKHDIQVMMKNAQDFYVLSAELSHKMKRLSEWFTRKLSKM
;
A
#
# COMPACT_ATOMS: atom_id res chain seq x y z
N MET A 1 10.95 25.07 5.20
CA MET A 1 9.61 24.67 4.70
C MET A 1 9.05 23.69 5.71
N THR A 2 7.90 24.00 6.31
CA THR A 2 7.24 23.13 7.30
C THR A 2 6.40 22.11 6.54
N VAL A 3 6.69 20.82 6.71
CA VAL A 3 5.99 19.72 6.06
C VAL A 3 4.73 19.41 6.84
N ARG A 4 3.62 19.21 6.14
CA ARG A 4 2.32 18.98 6.74
C ARG A 4 2.17 17.51 7.15
N SER A 5 1.92 17.29 8.43
CA SER A 5 1.52 15.99 8.98
C SER A 5 0.08 15.65 8.58
N ARG A 6 -0.21 14.42 8.10
CA ARG A 6 -1.59 13.94 7.79
C ARG A 6 -2.39 13.51 9.02
N SER A 7 -1.82 13.69 10.22
CA SER A 7 -2.48 13.44 11.49
C SER A 7 -3.24 14.70 11.95
N VAL A 8 -4.55 14.58 12.19
CA VAL A 8 -5.50 15.67 12.51
C VAL A 8 -5.10 16.49 13.73
N LYS A 9 -5.57 17.75 13.76
CA LYS A 9 -5.71 18.62 14.95
C LYS A 9 -7.10 18.45 15.58
N ASN A 10 -7.17 18.36 16.90
CA ASN A 10 -8.40 18.25 17.73
C ASN A 10 -9.70 18.89 17.18
N LYS A 11 -10.67 18.05 16.78
CA LYS A 11 -12.10 18.37 16.72
C LYS A 11 -12.80 17.60 17.86
N LYS A 12 -13.33 18.32 18.85
CA LYS A 12 -14.10 17.69 19.95
C LYS A 12 -15.44 17.19 19.40
N GLY A 13 -15.61 15.89 19.20
CA GLY A 13 -16.90 15.31 18.78
C GLY A 13 -17.00 13.79 18.94
N LYS A 14 -18.14 13.33 19.48
CA LYS A 14 -18.51 11.98 19.96
C LYS A 14 -18.44 10.81 18.94
N TYR A 15 -17.79 9.73 19.39
CA TYR A 15 -17.92 8.28 19.11
C TYR A 15 -18.67 7.72 17.87
N SER A 16 -18.05 6.71 17.24
CA SER A 16 -18.68 5.45 16.79
C SER A 16 -17.62 4.35 16.69
N ASP A 17 -17.56 3.48 17.71
CA ASP A 17 -16.64 2.35 17.84
C ASP A 17 -17.29 1.09 17.24
N ASN A 18 -16.90 0.66 16.03
CA ASN A 18 -17.44 -0.59 15.46
C ASN A 18 -16.56 -1.39 14.49
N ASP A 19 -15.36 -0.94 14.10
CA ASP A 19 -14.56 -1.67 13.09
C ASP A 19 -13.47 -2.61 13.64
N THR A 20 -13.40 -2.79 14.97
CA THR A 20 -12.30 -3.55 15.63
C THR A 20 -12.72 -4.93 16.15
N ARG A 21 -13.87 -5.48 15.75
CA ARG A 21 -14.47 -6.65 16.43
C ARG A 21 -14.01 -8.05 15.99
N LEU A 22 -12.96 -8.21 15.18
CA LEU A 22 -12.49 -9.55 14.79
C LEU A 22 -11.24 -10.07 15.49
N ILE A 23 -10.56 -9.28 16.34
CA ILE A 23 -9.49 -9.80 17.23
C ILE A 23 -9.53 -9.07 18.58
N ARG A 24 -10.61 -9.24 19.35
CA ARG A 24 -10.59 -8.95 20.79
C ARG A 24 -10.67 -10.26 21.56
N ARG A 25 -9.50 -10.88 21.77
CA ARG A 25 -9.30 -11.82 22.88
C ARG A 25 -8.34 -11.19 23.87
N GLU A 26 -8.79 -11.13 25.12
CA GLU A 26 -8.06 -10.62 26.27
C GLU A 26 -6.68 -11.28 26.36
N SER A 27 -5.63 -10.50 26.15
CA SER A 27 -4.31 -10.81 26.69
C SER A 27 -3.57 -9.49 26.92
N ASN A 28 -3.12 -9.28 28.16
CA ASN A 28 -2.29 -8.15 28.58
C ASN A 28 -0.88 -8.25 27.98
N GLN A 29 -0.75 -8.11 26.66
CA GLN A 29 0.55 -8.10 25.98
C GLN A 29 0.62 -6.95 24.97
N PRO A 30 1.79 -6.30 24.82
CA PRO A 30 1.92 -5.10 24.01
C PRO A 30 1.59 -5.43 22.55
N ILE A 31 0.47 -4.91 22.08
CA ILE A 31 -0.02 -5.04 20.71
C ILE A 31 1.01 -4.35 19.81
N ARG A 32 1.82 -5.11 19.08
CA ARG A 32 2.58 -4.55 17.95
C ARG A 32 1.54 -4.01 16.97
N LYS A 33 1.59 -2.69 16.71
CA LYS A 33 0.72 -2.00 15.76
C LYS A 33 0.65 -2.82 14.46
N LEU A 34 -0.56 -3.15 14.01
CA LEU A 34 -0.77 -3.85 12.73
C LEU A 34 -0.04 -3.08 11.63
N SER A 35 0.85 -3.77 10.93
CA SER A 35 1.61 -3.17 9.83
C SER A 35 0.63 -2.69 8.76
N TRP A 36 0.80 -1.47 8.24
CA TRP A 36 0.01 -0.95 7.11
C TRP A 36 0.06 -1.88 5.88
N LEU A 37 1.11 -2.71 5.79
CA LEU A 37 1.27 -3.74 4.75
C LEU A 37 0.47 -5.01 5.01
N SER A 38 -0.22 -5.13 6.14
CA SER A 38 -1.08 -6.27 6.51
C SER A 38 -2.58 -5.96 6.39
N LEU A 39 -2.94 -4.78 5.88
CA LEU A 39 -4.33 -4.39 5.64
C LEU A 39 -5.02 -5.36 4.68
N SER A 40 -6.25 -5.74 5.00
CA SER A 40 -7.08 -6.63 4.18
C SER A 40 -8.07 -5.89 3.28
N LYS A 41 -8.32 -4.61 3.55
CA LYS A 41 -9.16 -3.71 2.74
C LYS A 41 -8.44 -2.38 2.54
N HIS A 42 -8.83 -1.63 1.52
CA HIS A 42 -8.42 -0.24 1.37
C HIS A 42 -9.06 0.61 2.47
N GLU A 43 -8.32 1.58 3.00
CA GLU A 43 -8.86 2.60 3.90
C GLU A 43 -9.59 3.67 3.09
N ASP A 44 -10.56 4.37 3.71
CA ASP A 44 -11.39 5.39 3.05
C ASP A 44 -10.55 6.48 2.37
N GLY A 45 -9.51 6.97 3.05
CA GLY A 45 -8.62 7.99 2.50
C GLY A 45 -7.73 7.54 1.35
N TYR A 46 -7.77 6.25 1.00
CA TYR A 46 -6.94 5.56 0.02
C TYR A 46 -5.46 5.99 0.00
N ARG A 47 -4.60 5.08 0.45
CA ARG A 47 -3.15 5.20 0.26
C ARG A 47 -2.63 4.12 -0.67
N TYR A 48 -1.58 4.45 -1.41
CA TYR A 48 -0.93 3.47 -2.26
C TYR A 48 -0.17 2.43 -1.42
N ILE A 49 -0.57 1.17 -1.52
CA ILE A 49 0.16 0.03 -0.96
C ILE A 49 0.72 -0.77 -2.15
N PRO A 50 2.04 -0.84 -2.33
CA PRO A 50 2.64 -1.48 -3.50
C PRO A 50 2.23 -2.94 -3.67
N GLN A 51 1.84 -3.29 -4.89
CA GLN A 51 1.65 -4.67 -5.33
C GLN A 51 2.55 -4.94 -6.54
N LEU A 52 3.05 -6.18 -6.63
CA LEU A 52 3.89 -6.57 -7.75
C LEU A 52 3.11 -6.44 -9.08
N GLY A 53 3.76 -5.82 -10.07
CA GLY A 53 3.18 -5.62 -11.39
C GLY A 53 2.33 -4.36 -11.55
N ASP A 54 2.08 -3.59 -10.48
CA ASP A 54 1.35 -2.32 -10.54
C ASP A 54 2.00 -1.35 -11.54
N GLU A 55 1.17 -0.66 -12.32
CA GLU A 55 1.57 0.59 -12.97
C GLU A 55 1.34 1.76 -12.01
N VAL A 56 2.34 2.60 -11.87
CA VAL A 56 2.36 3.74 -10.96
C VAL A 56 2.88 4.98 -11.64
N VAL A 57 2.49 6.13 -11.12
CA VAL A 57 3.07 7.42 -11.46
C VAL A 57 4.03 7.82 -10.34
N TYR A 58 5.28 8.02 -10.72
CA TYR A 58 6.35 8.47 -9.84
C TYR A 58 6.52 9.99 -9.96
N LEU A 59 6.46 10.68 -8.82
CA LEU A 59 6.53 12.13 -8.74
C LEU A 59 7.93 12.53 -8.26
N ARG A 60 8.75 13.02 -9.18
CA ARG A 60 10.15 13.37 -8.91
C ARG A 60 10.26 14.42 -7.80
N GLN A 61 9.45 15.49 -7.87
CA GLN A 61 9.50 16.59 -6.90
C GLN A 61 9.19 16.09 -5.48
N GLY A 62 8.14 15.28 -5.32
CA GLY A 62 7.77 14.74 -4.02
C GLY A 62 8.81 13.81 -3.42
N HIS A 63 9.42 12.95 -4.25
CA HIS A 63 10.51 12.09 -3.77
C HIS A 63 11.76 12.91 -3.39
N GLN A 64 12.07 13.99 -4.13
CA GLN A 64 13.18 14.88 -3.79
C GLN A 64 12.96 15.55 -2.44
N GLU A 65 11.78 16.13 -2.22
CA GLU A 65 11.43 16.73 -0.93
C GLU A 65 11.48 15.69 0.21
N TYR A 66 10.98 14.47 -0.03
CA TYR A 66 11.05 13.37 0.93
C TYR A 66 12.50 13.06 1.35
N ILE A 67 13.41 12.91 0.39
CA ILE A 67 14.83 12.64 0.65
C ILE A 67 15.45 13.78 1.45
N ASP A 68 15.18 15.04 1.06
CA ASP A 68 15.76 16.22 1.70
C ASP A 68 15.33 16.35 3.18
N LEU A 69 14.15 15.83 3.53
CA LEU A 69 13.60 15.89 4.88
C LEU A 69 14.00 14.70 5.76
N TYR A 70 13.93 13.49 5.22
CA TYR A 70 14.00 12.25 6.00
C TYR A 70 15.26 11.43 5.75
N SER A 71 15.93 11.60 4.60
CA SER A 71 16.98 10.67 4.14
C SER A 71 18.19 11.38 3.53
N LEU A 72 19.02 12.03 4.34
CA LEU A 72 20.22 12.77 3.90
C LEU A 72 21.26 11.95 3.08
N ARG A 73 21.18 10.61 3.09
CA ARG A 73 22.11 9.72 2.38
C ARG A 73 21.53 9.09 1.12
N GLU A 74 20.22 9.09 0.97
CA GLU A 74 19.57 8.49 -0.19
C GLU A 74 19.74 9.41 -1.40
N LYS A 75 19.96 8.82 -2.57
CA LYS A 75 20.09 9.57 -3.82
C LYS A 75 18.96 9.15 -4.74
N GLY A 76 18.15 10.12 -5.14
CA GLY A 76 17.05 9.87 -6.06
C GLY A 76 17.52 9.48 -7.48
N PRO A 77 16.62 8.91 -8.29
CA PRO A 77 16.93 8.41 -9.63
C PRO A 77 17.48 9.50 -10.58
N TRP A 78 17.11 10.77 -10.37
CA TRP A 78 17.63 11.91 -11.15
C TRP A 78 19.15 12.11 -11.03
N SER A 79 19.79 11.55 -10.01
CA SER A 79 21.25 11.60 -9.86
C SER A 79 21.98 10.49 -10.63
N LEU A 80 21.30 9.39 -10.95
CA LEU A 80 21.85 8.21 -11.61
C LEU A 80 21.54 8.20 -13.10
N ILE A 81 20.37 8.69 -13.48
CA ILE A 81 19.88 8.70 -14.85
C ILE A 81 20.43 9.94 -15.55
N LYS A 82 21.26 9.72 -16.58
CA LYS A 82 21.74 10.80 -17.44
C LYS A 82 20.55 11.41 -18.21
N GLY A 83 20.42 12.73 -18.14
CA GLY A 83 19.33 13.50 -18.76
C GLY A 83 18.47 14.24 -17.73
N HIS A 84 17.49 15.00 -18.21
CA HIS A 84 16.52 15.66 -17.34
C HIS A 84 15.33 14.72 -17.11
N LEU A 85 15.29 14.07 -15.95
CA LEU A 85 14.14 13.25 -15.54
C LEU A 85 12.92 14.16 -15.34
N GLY A 86 11.77 13.78 -15.89
CA GLY A 86 10.53 14.55 -15.81
C GLY A 86 10.02 14.74 -14.38
N ALA A 87 9.08 15.66 -14.20
CA ALA A 87 8.37 15.82 -12.93
C ALA A 87 7.46 14.61 -12.63
N VAL A 88 6.93 14.00 -13.69
CA VAL A 88 5.99 12.89 -13.69
C VAL A 88 6.57 11.79 -14.58
N GLU A 89 6.66 10.58 -14.05
CA GLU A 89 7.20 9.43 -14.76
C GLU A 89 6.29 8.21 -14.56
N ILE A 90 5.90 7.54 -15.65
CA ILE A 90 5.11 6.31 -15.57
C ILE A 90 6.07 5.14 -15.36
N CYS A 91 5.85 4.41 -14.28
CA CYS A 91 6.66 3.27 -13.87
C CYS A 91 5.81 2.01 -13.70
N LYS A 92 6.48 0.86 -13.75
CA LYS A 92 5.93 -0.43 -13.33
C LYS A 92 6.71 -0.96 -12.12
N VAL A 93 6.00 -1.53 -11.15
CA VAL A 93 6.59 -2.28 -10.03
C VAL A 93 7.13 -3.60 -10.57
N GLU A 94 8.43 -3.62 -10.87
CA GLU A 94 9.12 -4.79 -11.42
C GLU A 94 9.52 -5.79 -10.34
N ASP A 95 9.84 -5.31 -9.14
CA ASP A 95 10.24 -6.14 -8.00
C ASP A 95 9.73 -5.51 -6.71
N LEU A 96 9.33 -6.36 -5.76
CA LEU A 96 8.77 -5.95 -4.47
C LEU A 96 9.23 -6.91 -3.37
N ASP A 97 9.90 -6.34 -2.38
CA ASP A 97 10.28 -7.01 -1.13
C ASP A 97 9.74 -6.22 0.06
N TYR A 98 9.48 -6.91 1.16
CA TYR A 98 9.12 -6.27 2.43
C TYR A 98 10.30 -6.31 3.40
N ALA A 99 10.51 -5.20 4.10
CA ALA A 99 11.59 -5.06 5.07
C ALA A 99 11.13 -4.34 6.33
N ILE A 100 11.95 -4.42 7.38
CA ILE A 100 11.83 -3.59 8.57
C ILE A 100 12.87 -2.48 8.47
N VAL A 101 12.45 -1.23 8.70
CA VAL A 101 13.35 -0.08 8.77
C VAL A 101 14.24 -0.24 10.00
N PRO A 102 15.58 -0.28 9.84
CA PRO A 102 16.49 -0.41 10.96
C PRO A 102 16.29 0.75 11.96
N GLY A 103 16.18 0.42 13.25
CA GLY A 103 16.00 1.40 14.33
C GLY A 103 14.54 1.61 14.72
N SER A 104 13.64 1.92 13.78
CA SER A 104 12.23 2.20 14.12
C SER A 104 11.39 0.95 14.33
N GLY A 105 11.72 -0.15 13.62
CA GLY A 105 10.90 -1.37 13.65
C GLY A 105 9.69 -1.33 12.73
N ASP A 106 9.49 -0.22 12.01
CA ASP A 106 8.39 -0.05 11.06
C ASP A 106 8.60 -0.89 9.80
N SER A 107 7.51 -1.31 9.18
CA SER A 107 7.58 -2.04 7.91
C SER A 107 7.66 -1.08 6.73
N CYS A 108 8.46 -1.42 5.74
CA CYS A 108 8.56 -0.69 4.48
C CYS A 108 8.62 -1.64 3.28
N CYS A 109 8.33 -1.10 2.11
CA CYS A 109 8.50 -1.78 0.83
C CYS A 109 9.85 -1.40 0.22
N LYS A 110 10.62 -2.40 -0.21
CA LYS A 110 11.75 -2.23 -1.12
C LYS A 110 11.25 -2.55 -2.52
N ILE A 111 11.20 -1.54 -3.36
CA ILE A 111 10.56 -1.61 -4.68
C ILE A 111 11.63 -1.36 -5.74
N THR A 112 11.60 -2.13 -6.82
CA THR A 112 12.28 -1.74 -8.06
C THR A 112 11.23 -1.19 -9.03
N LEU A 113 11.34 0.09 -9.36
CA LEU A 113 10.47 0.75 -10.32
C LEU A 113 11.17 0.84 -11.68
N ARG A 114 10.51 0.35 -12.72
CA ARG A 114 10.96 0.45 -14.12
C ARG A 114 10.19 1.53 -14.83
N PHE A 115 10.87 2.44 -15.52
CA PHE A 115 10.22 3.45 -16.37
C PHE A 115 9.64 2.79 -17.62
N VAL A 116 8.36 2.99 -17.87
CA VAL A 116 7.63 2.34 -18.97
C VAL A 116 7.07 3.31 -20.01
N ASP A 117 7.17 4.62 -19.80
CA ASP A 117 6.80 5.63 -20.79
C ASP A 117 7.87 5.75 -21.90
N PRO A 118 7.57 5.43 -23.17
CA PRO A 118 8.51 5.56 -24.28
C PRO A 118 9.01 6.99 -24.53
N THR A 119 8.28 8.00 -24.06
CA THR A 119 8.66 9.41 -24.20
C THR A 119 9.67 9.87 -23.14
N SER A 120 9.84 9.08 -22.07
CA SER A 120 10.78 9.38 -20.99
C SER A 120 12.24 9.11 -21.40
N VAL A 121 13.14 10.01 -21.00
CA VAL A 121 14.61 9.80 -21.09
C VAL A 121 15.10 8.60 -20.27
N ALA A 122 14.26 8.14 -19.35
CA ALA A 122 14.50 7.01 -18.49
C ALA A 122 13.89 5.70 -19.00
N PHE A 123 13.18 5.69 -20.13
CA PHE A 123 12.48 4.51 -20.65
C PHE A 123 13.33 3.24 -20.61
N GLY A 124 12.77 2.17 -20.04
CA GLY A 124 13.40 0.86 -19.89
C GLY A 124 14.47 0.77 -18.78
N LYS A 125 14.87 1.90 -18.17
CA LYS A 125 15.73 1.88 -16.97
C LYS A 125 14.89 1.54 -15.73
N ALA A 126 15.57 1.16 -14.65
CA ALA A 126 14.94 0.92 -13.37
C ALA A 126 15.77 1.51 -12.23
N PHE A 127 15.12 1.79 -11.11
CA PHE A 127 15.76 2.25 -9.89
C PHE A 127 15.10 1.60 -8.67
N LYS A 128 15.85 1.53 -7.56
CA LYS A 128 15.36 1.02 -6.29
C LYS A 128 14.84 2.18 -5.44
N LEU A 129 13.73 1.93 -4.75
CA LEU A 129 13.08 2.85 -3.83
C LEU A 129 12.74 2.09 -2.54
N THR A 130 13.05 2.69 -1.39
CA THR A 130 12.50 2.22 -0.11
C THR A 130 11.31 3.10 0.25
N LEU A 131 10.09 2.56 0.16
CA LEU A 131 8.85 3.27 0.47
C LEU A 131 8.36 2.88 1.87
N PRO A 132 8.43 3.77 2.88
CA PRO A 132 7.86 3.53 4.20
C PRO A 132 6.37 3.89 4.23
N GLU A 133 5.75 3.75 5.40
CA GLU A 133 4.42 4.31 5.64
C GLU A 133 4.47 5.84 5.62
N LEU A 134 3.90 6.46 4.59
CA LEU A 134 3.83 7.92 4.47
C LEU A 134 2.65 8.46 5.30
N ILE A 135 2.85 8.54 6.63
CA ILE A 135 1.85 9.08 7.55
C ILE A 135 1.81 10.61 7.46
N ASP A 136 2.97 11.26 7.52
CA ASP A 136 3.08 12.72 7.60
C ASP A 136 3.69 13.34 6.34
N PHE A 137 3.52 12.66 5.22
CA PHE A 137 4.05 13.07 3.94
C PHE A 137 3.09 12.67 2.80
N PRO A 138 2.89 13.51 1.77
CA PRO A 138 2.05 13.14 0.63
C PRO A 138 2.63 11.97 -0.19
N ASP A 139 1.76 11.20 -0.83
CA ASP A 139 2.20 10.06 -1.66
C ASP A 139 2.88 10.55 -2.94
N PHE A 140 4.18 10.26 -3.09
CA PHE A 140 4.98 10.54 -4.29
C PHE A 140 5.12 9.34 -5.24
N VAL A 141 4.50 8.21 -4.89
CA VAL A 141 4.24 7.08 -5.79
C VAL A 141 2.74 6.84 -5.74
N VAL A 142 2.07 7.02 -6.86
CA VAL A 142 0.61 7.03 -6.95
C VAL A 142 0.19 5.93 -7.92
N GLU A 143 -0.84 5.17 -7.57
CA GLU A 143 -1.43 4.19 -8.49
C GLU A 143 -1.91 4.89 -9.77
N LYS A 144 -1.62 4.32 -10.94
CA LYS A 144 -1.81 5.02 -12.21
C LYS A 144 -3.26 5.41 -12.47
N THR A 145 -4.23 4.54 -12.21
CA THR A 145 -5.65 4.86 -12.45
C THR A 145 -6.16 5.96 -11.50
N ARG A 146 -5.67 6.01 -10.25
CA ARG A 146 -5.93 7.10 -9.30
C ARG A 146 -5.35 8.40 -9.81
N TYR A 147 -4.10 8.38 -10.27
CA TYR A 147 -3.45 9.55 -10.85
C TYR A 147 -4.26 10.06 -12.04
N ASP A 148 -4.53 9.20 -13.03
CA ASP A 148 -5.26 9.56 -14.25
C ASP A 148 -6.65 10.13 -13.92
N ALA A 149 -7.42 9.47 -13.04
CA ALA A 149 -8.73 9.96 -12.61
C ALA A 149 -8.65 11.32 -11.91
N SER A 150 -7.64 11.52 -11.06
CA SER A 150 -7.46 12.78 -10.33
C SER A 150 -7.02 13.95 -11.21
N ILE A 151 -6.25 13.67 -12.27
CA ILE A 151 -5.85 14.69 -13.26
C ILE A 151 -7.03 15.00 -14.20
N ASN A 152 -7.75 13.98 -14.67
CA ASN A 152 -8.90 14.13 -15.55
C ASN A 152 -10.07 14.88 -14.89
N ARG A 153 -10.13 14.91 -13.56
CA ARG A 153 -11.09 15.73 -12.81
C ARG A 153 -10.92 17.24 -13.06
N ASP A 154 -9.73 17.68 -13.47
CA ASP A 154 -9.42 19.06 -13.86
C ASP A 154 -9.96 20.12 -12.87
N TRP A 155 -9.53 19.99 -11.62
CA TRP A 155 -9.95 20.86 -10.52
C TRP A 155 -9.64 22.34 -10.78
N THR A 156 -10.59 23.23 -10.46
CA THR A 156 -10.44 24.68 -10.64
C THR A 156 -10.68 25.48 -9.34
N SER A 157 -10.32 26.76 -9.35
CA SER A 157 -10.59 27.65 -8.21
C SER A 157 -12.10 27.72 -7.95
N LYS A 158 -12.48 27.68 -6.66
CA LYS A 158 -13.84 27.59 -6.10
C LYS A 158 -14.52 26.22 -6.19
N ASP A 159 -13.86 25.21 -6.75
CA ASP A 159 -14.35 23.85 -6.63
C ASP A 159 -14.29 23.40 -5.17
N ARG A 160 -15.34 22.69 -4.73
CA ARG A 160 -15.41 22.05 -3.41
C ARG A 160 -14.80 20.66 -3.47
N CYS A 161 -13.98 20.32 -2.50
CA CYS A 161 -13.32 19.03 -2.39
C CYS A 161 -13.37 18.53 -0.95
N GLU A 162 -13.20 17.23 -0.78
CA GLU A 162 -12.92 16.61 0.51
C GLU A 162 -11.50 16.07 0.54
N VAL A 163 -10.84 16.14 1.69
CA VAL A 163 -9.51 15.55 1.91
C VAL A 163 -9.57 14.69 3.16
N TRP A 164 -9.05 13.46 3.08
CA TRP A 164 -8.99 12.55 4.22
C TRP A 164 -7.81 12.88 5.14
N TRP A 165 -8.08 12.95 6.44
CA TRP A 165 -7.07 13.12 7.47
C TRP A 165 -7.10 11.97 8.46
N ARG A 166 -5.93 11.42 8.80
CA ARG A 166 -5.80 10.34 9.79
C ARG A 166 -5.94 10.92 11.20
N ASN A 167 -6.53 10.16 12.11
CA ASN A 167 -6.58 10.56 13.53
C ASN A 167 -5.18 10.53 14.18
N GLU A 168 -4.96 11.39 15.19
CA GLU A 168 -3.67 11.47 15.93
C GLU A 168 -3.27 10.14 16.59
N ASN A 169 -4.25 9.33 17.00
CA ASN A 169 -4.03 8.00 17.57
C ASN A 169 -3.57 6.96 16.52
N GLY A 170 -3.54 7.32 15.24
CA GLY A 170 -3.17 6.46 14.12
C GLY A 170 -4.29 5.53 13.63
N GLU A 171 -5.47 5.56 14.26
CA GLU A 171 -6.60 4.68 13.96
C GLU A 171 -7.74 5.45 13.26
N GLY A 172 -8.04 5.06 12.03
CA GLY A 172 -9.09 5.70 11.23
C GLY A 172 -8.75 7.13 10.82
N GLY A 173 -9.77 7.88 10.45
CA GLY A 173 -9.65 9.26 9.99
C GLY A 173 -11.01 9.85 9.66
N GLU A 174 -11.01 11.06 9.15
CA GLU A 174 -12.22 11.79 8.77
C GLU A 174 -12.00 12.53 7.45
N TRP A 175 -13.09 12.72 6.69
CA TRP A 175 -13.11 13.60 5.53
C TRP A 175 -13.29 15.06 5.98
N TRP A 176 -12.48 15.95 5.41
CA TRP A 176 -12.51 17.38 5.68
C TRP A 176 -12.89 18.13 4.42
N GLU A 177 -14.04 18.80 4.47
CA GLU A 177 -14.54 19.67 3.41
C GLU A 177 -13.68 20.92 3.27
N GLY A 178 -13.32 21.24 2.04
CA GLY A 178 -12.59 22.45 1.69
C GLY A 178 -12.97 22.99 0.31
N GLU A 179 -12.44 24.15 0.01
CA GLU A 179 -12.59 24.84 -1.27
C GLU A 179 -11.21 25.17 -1.84
N ILE A 180 -11.02 24.93 -3.13
CA ILE A 180 -9.78 25.27 -3.82
C ILE A 180 -9.73 26.79 -4.03
N VAL A 181 -8.73 27.43 -3.44
CA VAL A 181 -8.50 28.87 -3.56
C VAL A 181 -7.69 29.18 -4.81
N SER A 182 -6.62 28.43 -5.05
CA SER A 182 -5.71 28.66 -6.18
C SER A 182 -5.15 27.36 -6.77
N VAL A 183 -4.75 27.42 -8.04
CA VAL A 183 -4.11 26.33 -8.78
C VAL A 183 -2.82 26.85 -9.40
N GLN A 184 -1.68 26.40 -8.90
CA GLN A 184 -0.37 26.87 -9.36
C GLN A 184 0.74 25.85 -9.07
N ALA A 185 1.77 25.80 -9.91
CA ALA A 185 2.93 24.96 -9.64
C ALA A 185 3.57 25.34 -8.30
N LYS A 186 3.95 24.34 -7.50
CA LYS A 186 4.56 24.59 -6.18
C LYS A 186 5.92 25.29 -6.29
N SER A 187 6.69 24.99 -7.32
CA SER A 187 8.03 25.55 -7.57
C SER A 187 8.23 25.90 -9.04
N VAL A 188 8.99 26.97 -9.30
CA VAL A 188 9.41 27.39 -10.65
C VAL A 188 10.35 26.39 -11.32
N ASP A 189 11.04 25.56 -10.54
CA ASP A 189 11.92 24.50 -11.06
C ASP A 189 11.13 23.32 -11.66
N PHE A 190 9.83 23.23 -11.32
CA PHE A 190 8.93 22.16 -11.71
C PHE A 190 7.57 22.75 -12.19
N PRO A 191 7.56 23.54 -13.27
CA PRO A 191 6.36 24.27 -13.70
C PRO A 191 5.20 23.35 -14.10
N ASP A 192 5.51 22.15 -14.63
CA ASP A 192 4.51 21.18 -15.09
C ASP A 192 4.17 20.12 -14.02
N SER A 193 4.71 20.24 -12.81
CA SER A 193 4.50 19.25 -11.75
C SER A 193 3.11 19.37 -11.13
N PRO A 194 2.37 18.26 -11.01
CA PRO A 194 1.09 18.25 -10.29
C PRO A 194 1.25 18.23 -8.77
N TRP A 195 2.49 18.11 -8.27
CA TRP A 195 2.81 18.01 -6.86
C TRP A 195 2.37 19.25 -6.08
N GLU A 196 1.44 19.06 -5.14
CA GLU A 196 1.00 20.09 -4.19
C GLU A 196 0.59 21.41 -4.86
N ARG A 197 -0.05 21.30 -6.04
CA ARG A 197 -0.42 22.44 -6.89
C ARG A 197 -1.70 23.18 -6.47
N TYR A 198 -2.54 22.56 -5.66
CA TYR A 198 -3.83 23.10 -5.22
C TYR A 198 -3.69 23.70 -3.84
N GLU A 199 -4.07 24.97 -3.67
CA GLU A 199 -4.22 25.57 -2.35
C GLU A 199 -5.68 25.47 -1.91
N VAL A 200 -5.94 24.78 -0.81
CA VAL A 200 -7.28 24.51 -0.25
C VAL A 200 -7.41 25.21 1.09
N ILE A 201 -8.58 25.82 1.31
CA ILE A 201 -9.03 26.30 2.62
C ILE A 201 -10.13 25.38 3.14
N TYR A 202 -10.06 24.98 4.40
CA TYR A 202 -11.08 24.10 4.99
C TYR A 202 -12.19 24.90 5.65
N THR A 203 -13.41 24.33 5.65
CA THR A 203 -14.56 24.94 6.33
C THR A 203 -14.29 25.19 7.83
N SER A 204 -13.47 24.35 8.46
CA SER A 204 -13.12 24.40 9.88
C SER A 204 -11.77 25.07 10.19
N ASP A 205 -10.93 25.36 9.19
CA ASP A 205 -9.60 25.95 9.36
C ASP A 205 -9.31 26.93 8.21
N PRO A 206 -9.21 28.26 8.49
CA PRO A 206 -9.01 29.27 7.46
C PRO A 206 -7.57 29.32 6.92
N THR A 207 -6.67 28.45 7.38
CA THR A 207 -5.30 28.37 6.85
C THR A 207 -5.27 27.70 5.48
N LEU A 208 -4.37 28.18 4.62
CA LEU A 208 -4.16 27.60 3.29
C LEU A 208 -3.30 26.35 3.39
N HIS A 209 -3.73 25.28 2.73
CA HIS A 209 -3.00 24.04 2.65
C HIS A 209 -2.79 23.59 1.22
N LYS A 210 -1.60 23.08 0.92
CA LYS A 210 -1.29 22.57 -0.42
C LYS A 210 -1.65 21.10 -0.55
N HIS A 211 -2.16 20.74 -1.72
CA HIS A 211 -2.60 19.39 -2.08
C HIS A 211 -2.24 19.00 -3.49
N SER A 212 -1.96 17.70 -3.64
CA SER A 212 -1.84 17.07 -4.94
C SER A 212 -3.21 16.56 -5.41
N PRO A 213 -3.46 16.45 -6.73
CA PRO A 213 -4.78 16.06 -7.25
C PRO A 213 -5.32 14.75 -6.67
N TRP A 214 -4.46 13.75 -6.46
CA TRP A 214 -4.86 12.43 -5.94
C TRP A 214 -5.28 12.43 -4.46
N GLU A 215 -5.07 13.52 -3.74
CA GLU A 215 -5.52 13.69 -2.35
C GLU A 215 -6.91 14.32 -2.27
N LEU A 216 -7.40 14.92 -3.35
CA LEU A 216 -8.70 15.57 -3.42
C LEU A 216 -9.77 14.54 -3.80
N HIS A 217 -10.89 14.55 -3.08
CA HIS A 217 -12.05 13.72 -3.33
C HIS A 217 -13.23 14.57 -3.78
N ASP A 218 -13.94 14.09 -4.79
CA ASP A 218 -15.21 14.64 -5.27
C ASP A 218 -16.31 13.61 -5.03
N LEU A 219 -17.29 13.95 -4.19
CA LEU A 219 -18.45 13.10 -3.91
C LEU A 219 -19.31 12.82 -5.16
N GLY A 220 -19.25 13.68 -6.18
CA GLY A 220 -19.97 13.52 -7.43
C GLY A 220 -19.28 12.57 -8.43
N ILE A 221 -18.00 12.27 -8.24
CA ILE A 221 -17.19 11.48 -9.18
C ILE A 221 -16.44 10.40 -8.38
N PRO A 222 -17.13 9.29 -8.03
CA PRO A 222 -16.47 8.19 -7.34
C PRO A 222 -15.44 7.55 -8.25
N TRP A 223 -14.25 7.33 -7.70
CA TRP A 223 -13.22 6.53 -8.35
C TRP A 223 -13.34 5.08 -7.88
N GLU A 224 -13.50 4.16 -8.83
CA GLU A 224 -13.49 2.73 -8.56
C GLU A 224 -12.05 2.22 -8.52
N HIS A 225 -11.67 1.56 -7.43
CA HIS A 225 -10.36 0.96 -7.29
C HIS A 225 -10.18 -0.16 -8.32
N PRO A 226 -9.04 -0.22 -9.03
CA PRO A 226 -8.75 -1.37 -9.87
C PRO A 226 -8.70 -2.63 -9.01
N HIS A 227 -9.29 -3.71 -9.51
CA HIS A 227 -9.28 -4.99 -8.84
C HIS A 227 -9.28 -6.13 -9.86
N ILE A 228 -8.85 -7.32 -9.43
CA ILE A 228 -8.97 -8.54 -10.23
C ILE A 228 -10.44 -8.85 -10.56
N ASP A 229 -10.68 -9.49 -11.70
CA ASP A 229 -12.03 -9.86 -12.12
C ASP A 229 -12.65 -10.91 -11.19
N PHE A 230 -13.99 -10.91 -11.13
CA PHE A 230 -14.75 -11.77 -10.23
C PHE A 230 -14.54 -13.27 -10.49
N GLU A 231 -14.30 -13.70 -11.73
CA GLU A 231 -14.05 -15.11 -12.06
C GLU A 231 -12.72 -15.56 -11.46
N THR A 232 -11.66 -14.76 -11.65
CA THR A 232 -10.35 -14.99 -11.06
C THR A 232 -10.42 -15.02 -9.53
N THR A 233 -11.10 -14.05 -8.91
CA THR A 233 -11.30 -14.00 -7.45
C THR A 233 -11.96 -15.27 -6.92
N ASN A 234 -13.09 -15.68 -7.50
CA ASN A 234 -13.80 -16.89 -7.08
C ASN A 234 -12.97 -18.15 -7.27
N ARG A 235 -12.22 -18.23 -8.37
CA ARG A 235 -11.34 -19.36 -8.62
C ARG A 235 -10.26 -19.46 -7.55
N LEU A 236 -9.65 -18.33 -7.16
CA LEU A 236 -8.67 -18.24 -6.07
C LEU A 236 -9.27 -18.62 -4.72
N LEU A 237 -10.42 -18.05 -4.35
CA LEU A 237 -11.13 -18.41 -3.11
C LEU A 237 -11.46 -19.91 -3.08
N SER A 238 -11.91 -20.49 -4.20
CA SER A 238 -12.18 -21.93 -4.28
C SER A 238 -10.93 -22.80 -4.05
N LEU A 239 -9.72 -22.30 -4.34
CA LEU A 239 -8.48 -23.00 -4.06
C LEU A 239 -8.25 -23.11 -2.55
N PHE A 240 -8.46 -22.01 -1.81
CA PHE A 240 -8.36 -22.00 -0.35
C PHE A 240 -9.41 -22.91 0.29
N THR A 241 -10.68 -22.80 -0.11
CA THR A 241 -11.74 -23.70 0.40
C THR A 241 -11.43 -25.18 0.14
N LYS A 242 -10.90 -25.53 -1.04
CA LYS A 242 -10.50 -26.91 -1.36
C LYS A 242 -9.35 -27.40 -0.48
N LEU A 243 -8.39 -26.54 -0.15
CA LEU A 243 -7.28 -26.86 0.75
C LEU A 243 -7.81 -27.13 2.16
N GLU A 244 -8.67 -26.26 2.69
CA GLU A 244 -9.26 -26.41 4.03
C GLU A 244 -10.09 -27.70 4.13
N LEU A 245 -10.93 -27.98 3.14
CA LEU A 245 -11.69 -29.23 3.07
C LEU A 245 -10.79 -30.47 2.99
N SER A 246 -9.69 -30.39 2.25
CA SER A 246 -8.70 -31.48 2.15
C SER A 246 -7.96 -31.68 3.48
N ALA A 247 -7.65 -30.61 4.20
CA ALA A 247 -6.96 -30.68 5.48
C ALA A 247 -7.81 -31.40 6.54
N ASN A 248 -9.11 -31.10 6.58
CA ASN A 248 -10.06 -31.75 7.49
C ASN A 248 -10.20 -33.26 7.24
N LYS A 249 -10.11 -33.69 5.97
CA LYS A 249 -10.23 -35.12 5.60
C LYS A 249 -8.94 -35.92 5.80
N ASN A 250 -7.79 -35.28 5.57
CA ASN A 250 -6.49 -35.97 5.47
C ASN A 250 -5.49 -35.51 6.55
N GLN A 251 -5.98 -35.17 7.75
CA GLN A 251 -5.15 -34.78 8.90
C GLN A 251 -4.08 -33.72 8.57
N ASP A 252 -4.47 -32.69 7.81
CA ASP A 252 -3.60 -31.60 7.37
C ASP A 252 -2.29 -32.06 6.68
N SER A 253 -2.38 -33.06 5.81
CA SER A 253 -1.21 -33.57 5.07
C SER A 253 -0.45 -32.51 4.25
N CYS A 254 -1.09 -31.38 3.92
CA CYS A 254 -0.48 -30.24 3.23
C CYS A 254 0.00 -29.13 4.18
N GLY A 255 -0.38 -29.12 5.46
CA GLY A 255 0.10 -28.13 6.44
C GLY A 255 -0.64 -26.78 6.44
N ILE A 256 -1.82 -26.66 5.82
CA ILE A 256 -2.55 -25.39 5.77
C ILE A 256 -3.08 -24.99 7.15
N GLN A 257 -3.56 -25.95 7.96
CA GLN A 257 -4.00 -25.66 9.33
C GLN A 257 -2.82 -25.25 10.21
N LYS A 258 -1.67 -25.92 10.04
CA LYS A 258 -0.44 -25.54 10.76
C LYS A 258 0.02 -24.12 10.40
N LEU A 259 -0.11 -23.71 9.14
CA LEU A 259 0.20 -22.35 8.72
C LEU A 259 -0.75 -21.33 9.37
N ASN A 260 -2.06 -21.62 9.41
CA ASN A 260 -3.03 -20.77 10.10
C ASN A 260 -2.73 -20.67 11.60
N GLU A 261 -2.40 -21.78 12.27
CA GLU A 261 -1.95 -21.79 13.66
C GLU A 261 -0.68 -20.93 13.87
N ALA A 262 0.24 -20.91 12.91
CA ALA A 262 1.46 -20.11 13.00
C ALA A 262 1.15 -18.61 13.07
N SER A 263 0.14 -18.15 12.33
CA SER A 263 -0.26 -16.74 12.28
C SER A 263 -0.68 -16.19 13.65
N HIS A 264 -1.16 -17.07 14.55
CA HIS A 264 -1.57 -16.72 15.91
C HIS A 264 -0.41 -16.72 16.92
N LYS A 265 0.80 -17.10 16.50
CA LYS A 265 1.96 -17.12 17.38
C LYS A 265 2.73 -15.80 17.31
N TRP A 266 3.05 -15.25 18.47
CA TRP A 266 3.78 -14.00 18.60
C TRP A 266 5.18 -14.05 17.98
N ASP A 267 5.87 -15.19 18.05
CA ASP A 267 7.18 -15.38 17.45
C ASP A 267 7.14 -15.36 15.92
N PHE A 268 6.04 -15.84 15.31
CA PHE A 268 5.80 -15.67 13.87
C PHE A 268 5.56 -14.20 13.51
N PHE A 269 4.62 -13.56 14.21
CA PHE A 269 4.22 -12.18 13.94
C PHE A 269 5.40 -11.20 14.08
N ASN A 270 6.29 -11.43 15.04
CA ASN A 270 7.45 -10.58 15.30
C ASN A 270 8.66 -10.88 14.39
N ARG A 271 8.73 -12.07 13.79
CA ARG A 271 9.88 -12.47 12.96
C ARG A 271 9.85 -11.88 11.56
N PHE A 272 8.66 -11.68 10.98
CA PHE A 272 8.52 -11.26 9.59
C PHE A 272 8.04 -9.81 9.46
N SER A 273 8.49 -9.14 8.40
CA SER A 273 8.08 -7.75 8.10
C SER A 273 6.60 -7.64 7.77
N VAL A 274 6.08 -8.62 7.02
CA VAL A 274 4.65 -8.76 6.72
C VAL A 274 4.25 -10.20 7.01
N PRO A 275 3.56 -10.47 8.12
CA PRO A 275 3.17 -11.82 8.52
C PRO A 275 1.92 -12.28 7.76
N LEU A 276 2.04 -12.42 6.43
CA LEU A 276 0.94 -12.92 5.59
C LEU A 276 0.57 -14.35 5.98
N CYS A 277 -0.73 -14.61 6.01
CA CYS A 277 -1.31 -15.93 6.24
C CYS A 277 -2.53 -16.15 5.31
N PRO A 278 -3.02 -17.40 5.19
CA PRO A 278 -4.15 -17.71 4.32
C PRO A 278 -5.39 -16.88 4.64
N GLU A 279 -5.68 -16.58 5.91
CA GLU A 279 -6.82 -15.75 6.30
C GLU A 279 -6.70 -14.32 5.77
N ILE A 280 -5.51 -13.71 5.85
CA ILE A 280 -5.27 -12.36 5.31
C ILE A 280 -5.45 -12.36 3.79
N ILE A 281 -4.89 -13.36 3.09
CA ILE A 281 -5.01 -13.43 1.62
C ILE A 281 -6.47 -13.65 1.20
N GLN A 282 -7.22 -14.52 1.90
CA GLN A 282 -8.64 -14.71 1.65
C GLN A 282 -9.43 -13.43 1.90
N SER A 283 -9.19 -12.75 3.03
CA SER A 283 -9.84 -11.48 3.34
C SER A 283 -9.53 -10.40 2.29
N ARG A 284 -8.30 -10.33 1.79
CA ARG A 284 -7.92 -9.43 0.69
C ARG A 284 -8.68 -9.72 -0.61
N LEU A 285 -8.87 -10.99 -0.94
CA LEU A 285 -9.65 -11.40 -2.11
C LEU A 285 -11.13 -10.99 -1.96
N GLU A 286 -11.71 -11.20 -0.78
CA GLU A 286 -13.10 -10.84 -0.48
C GLU A 286 -13.35 -9.33 -0.50
N ASN A 287 -12.34 -8.53 -0.17
CA ASN A 287 -12.42 -7.07 -0.12
C ASN A 287 -11.88 -6.37 -1.38
N ASN A 288 -11.73 -7.08 -2.50
CA ASN A 288 -11.22 -6.54 -3.77
C ASN A 288 -9.88 -5.81 -3.65
N TYR A 289 -9.01 -6.24 -2.73
CA TYR A 289 -7.75 -5.57 -2.42
C TYR A 289 -6.70 -5.70 -3.55
N TYR A 290 -6.70 -6.83 -4.25
CA TYR A 290 -5.68 -7.13 -5.26
C TYR A 290 -6.05 -6.55 -6.62
N ARG A 291 -5.09 -5.84 -7.23
CA ARG A 291 -5.22 -5.24 -8.57
C ARG A 291 -4.91 -6.22 -9.70
N SER A 292 -4.13 -7.27 -9.43
CA SER A 292 -3.70 -8.22 -10.44
C SER A 292 -3.52 -9.64 -9.87
N LEU A 293 -3.58 -10.65 -10.74
CA LEU A 293 -3.22 -12.02 -10.36
C LEU A 293 -1.75 -12.14 -9.95
N GLU A 294 -0.88 -11.29 -10.50
CA GLU A 294 0.54 -11.21 -10.15
C GLU A 294 0.72 -10.77 -8.69
N ALA A 295 -0.07 -9.80 -8.22
CA ALA A 295 -0.09 -9.38 -6.83
C ALA A 295 -0.48 -10.51 -5.86
N VAL A 296 -1.54 -11.28 -6.19
CA VAL A 296 -1.94 -12.44 -5.39
C VAL A 296 -0.84 -13.50 -5.37
N LYS A 297 -0.22 -13.79 -6.52
CA LYS A 297 0.88 -14.75 -6.65
C LYS A 297 2.07 -14.34 -5.77
N HIS A 298 2.42 -13.05 -5.76
CA HIS A 298 3.49 -12.51 -4.92
C HIS A 298 3.19 -12.67 -3.43
N ASP A 299 2.01 -12.30 -2.96
CA ASP A 299 1.63 -12.45 -1.55
C ASP A 299 1.64 -13.91 -1.09
N ILE A 300 1.15 -14.83 -1.93
CA ILE A 300 1.23 -16.27 -1.66
C ILE A 300 2.69 -16.73 -1.58
N GLN A 301 3.58 -16.23 -2.44
CA GLN A 301 5.00 -16.56 -2.39
C GLN A 301 5.65 -16.04 -1.10
N VAL A 302 5.37 -14.81 -0.69
CA VAL A 302 5.86 -14.22 0.57
C VAL A 302 5.35 -15.02 1.76
N MET A 303 4.04 -15.33 1.81
CA MET A 303 3.45 -16.19 2.83
C MET A 303 4.17 -17.54 2.93
N MET A 304 4.40 -18.21 1.79
CA MET A 304 5.07 -19.51 1.79
C MET A 304 6.54 -19.43 2.19
N LYS A 305 7.26 -18.36 1.82
CA LYS A 305 8.65 -18.11 2.24
C LYS A 305 8.74 -17.92 3.75
N ASN A 306 7.84 -17.11 4.33
CA ASN A 306 7.76 -16.91 5.77
C ASN A 306 7.45 -18.22 6.51
N ALA A 307 6.50 -19.01 5.99
CA ALA A 307 6.14 -20.29 6.57
C ALA A 307 7.31 -21.30 6.58
N GLN A 308 8.05 -21.40 5.46
CA GLN A 308 9.21 -22.28 5.34
C GLN A 308 10.34 -21.85 6.27
N ASP A 309 10.62 -20.55 6.37
CA ASP A 309 11.66 -20.03 7.26
C ASP A 309 11.27 -20.22 8.75
N PHE A 310 9.99 -20.05 9.08
CA PHE A 310 9.48 -20.28 10.43
C PHE A 310 9.63 -21.73 10.88
N TYR A 311 9.28 -22.67 10.00
CA TYR A 311 9.31 -24.11 10.30
C TYR A 311 10.61 -24.81 9.90
N VAL A 312 11.68 -24.07 9.58
CA VAL A 312 12.94 -24.62 9.06
C VAL A 312 13.56 -25.69 9.97
N LEU A 313 13.39 -25.57 11.29
CA LEU A 313 13.94 -26.52 12.28
C LEU A 313 13.09 -27.80 12.45
N SER A 314 11.86 -27.81 11.96
CA SER A 314 10.97 -28.98 12.01
C SER A 314 10.97 -29.69 10.67
N ALA A 315 11.67 -30.82 10.57
CA ALA A 315 11.75 -31.59 9.33
C ALA A 315 10.37 -31.98 8.77
N GLU A 316 9.43 -32.36 9.65
CA GLU A 316 8.06 -32.71 9.27
C GLU A 316 7.30 -31.50 8.71
N LEU A 317 7.28 -30.38 9.45
CA LEU A 317 6.51 -29.20 9.06
C LEU A 317 7.13 -28.50 7.86
N SER A 318 8.46 -28.45 7.76
CA SER A 318 9.19 -27.95 6.59
C SER A 318 8.81 -28.73 5.32
N HIS A 319 8.74 -30.06 5.39
CA HIS A 319 8.27 -30.88 4.27
C HIS A 319 6.81 -30.60 3.90
N LYS A 320 5.92 -30.39 4.89
CA LYS A 320 4.53 -29.96 4.63
C LYS A 320 4.48 -28.59 3.95
N MET A 321 5.23 -27.59 4.43
CA MET A 321 5.29 -26.25 3.82
C MET A 321 5.83 -26.29 2.39
N LYS A 322 6.83 -27.15 2.10
CA LYS A 322 7.33 -27.35 0.74
C LYS A 322 6.23 -27.90 -0.19
N ARG A 323 5.52 -28.94 0.25
CA ARG A 323 4.40 -29.52 -0.51
C ARG A 323 3.28 -28.50 -0.78
N LEU A 324 2.96 -27.66 0.20
CA LEU A 324 1.97 -26.60 0.05
C LEU A 324 2.41 -25.54 -0.97
N SER A 325 3.67 -25.14 -0.91
CA SER A 325 4.27 -24.19 -1.86
C SER A 325 4.19 -24.74 -3.29
N GLU A 326 4.64 -25.99 -3.51
CA GLU A 326 4.55 -26.65 -4.81
C GLU A 326 3.10 -26.80 -5.31
N TRP A 327 2.15 -27.03 -4.39
CA TRP A 327 0.74 -27.09 -4.72
C TRP A 327 0.23 -25.74 -5.23
N PHE A 328 0.54 -24.64 -4.53
CA PHE A 328 0.19 -23.29 -4.98
C PHE A 328 0.83 -22.96 -6.32
N THR A 329 2.14 -23.18 -6.47
CA THR A 329 2.86 -22.94 -7.74
C THR A 329 2.18 -23.66 -8.90
N ARG A 330 1.82 -24.94 -8.74
CA ARG A 330 1.15 -25.74 -9.79
C ARG A 330 -0.28 -25.30 -10.09
N LYS A 331 -1.01 -24.78 -9.09
CA LYS A 331 -2.39 -24.32 -9.29
C LYS A 331 -2.43 -22.93 -9.92
N LEU A 332 -1.57 -22.04 -9.44
CA LEU A 332 -1.44 -20.67 -9.91
C LEU A 332 -0.78 -20.58 -11.30
N SER A 333 0.01 -21.57 -11.73
CA SER A 333 0.53 -21.61 -13.11
C SER A 333 -0.52 -21.98 -14.16
N LYS A 334 -1.68 -22.49 -13.74
CA LYS A 334 -2.83 -22.82 -14.61
C LYS A 334 -3.88 -21.70 -14.64
N MET A 335 -3.56 -20.58 -14.00
CA MET A 335 -4.32 -19.33 -13.95
C MET A 335 -3.47 -18.26 -14.63
#